data_AF-A0A0C2BZV5-F1
#
_entry.id   AF-A0A0C2BZV5-F1
#
_cell.length_a   1.000
_cell.length_b   1.000
_cell.length_c   1.000
_cell.angle_alpha   90.00
_cell.angle_beta   90.00
_cell.angle_gamma   90.00
#
_symmetry.space_group_name_H-M   'P 1'
#
loop_
_entity.id
_entity.type
_entity.pdbx_description
1 polymer ?
#
loop_
_entity_poly.entity_id
_entity_poly.type
_entity_poly.pdbx_seq_one_letter_code
_entity_poly.pdbx_strand_id
1 'polypeptide(L)'
;LLSRDGDYLVRVTEPEPGMGLKTVLSARWKDKNHHFVINEKDGRFFIDKPKFPTILKLVNYYVTEQKPVTESTEAILMTPIPKQEWEFKHDWIILGRKLGEGAFGGVYAGILTLGRRKYE
;
A
#
# COMPACT_ATOMS: atom_id res chain seq x y z
N LEU A 1 7.84 8.00 -2.62
CA LEU A 1 8.24 6.65 -2.18
C LEU A 1 8.85 5.85 -3.33
N LEU A 2 8.17 5.71 -4.47
CA LEU A 2 8.76 5.05 -5.65
C LEU A 2 9.75 6.01 -6.34
N SER A 3 11.03 5.67 -6.36
CA SER A 3 12.11 6.57 -6.77
C SER A 3 12.90 6.05 -7.98
N ARG A 4 13.09 4.73 -8.05
CA ARG A 4 13.82 4.04 -9.12
C ARG A 4 12.91 3.07 -9.83
N ASP A 5 13.23 2.76 -11.07
CA ASP A 5 12.56 1.69 -11.80
C ASP A 5 12.72 0.35 -11.05
N GLY A 6 11.61 -0.37 -10.94
CA GLY A 6 11.51 -1.60 -10.17
C GLY A 6 11.12 -1.40 -8.70
N ASP A 7 11.09 -0.17 -8.18
CA ASP A 7 10.53 0.11 -6.84
C ASP A 7 9.02 -0.19 -6.84
N TYR A 8 8.53 -0.88 -5.82
CA TYR A 8 7.10 -1.21 -5.69
C TYR A 8 6.59 -1.26 -4.26
N LEU A 9 5.28 -1.08 -4.09
CA LEU A 9 4.56 -1.29 -2.82
C LEU A 9 3.11 -1.72 -3.04
N VAL A 10 2.52 -2.35 -2.04
CA VAL A 10 1.09 -2.67 -2.00
C VAL A 10 0.40 -1.75 -1.00
N ARG A 11 -0.71 -1.16 -1.41
CA ARG A 11 -1.51 -0.23 -0.59
C ARG A 11 -3.00 -0.49 -0.77
N VAL A 12 -3.79 0.01 0.18
CA VAL A 12 -5.25 0.09 0.04
C VAL A 12 -5.61 1.54 -0.26
N THR A 13 -6.46 1.75 -1.26
CA THR A 13 -6.90 3.06 -1.70
C THR A 13 -8.27 2.95 -2.33
N GLU A 14 -8.98 4.05 -2.42
CA GLU A 14 -10.04 4.20 -3.41
C GLU A 14 -9.39 4.64 -4.73
N PRO A 15 -9.41 3.84 -5.81
CA PRO A 15 -8.76 4.20 -7.07
C PRO A 15 -9.45 5.39 -7.75
N GLU A 16 -10.79 5.39 -7.72
CA GLU A 16 -11.65 6.47 -8.20
C GLU A 16 -12.78 6.69 -7.20
N PRO A 17 -13.24 7.94 -6.99
CA PRO A 17 -14.31 8.23 -6.04
C PRO A 17 -15.57 7.39 -6.31
N GLY A 18 -16.05 6.68 -5.30
CA GLY A 18 -17.23 5.82 -5.36
C GLY A 18 -16.95 4.36 -5.70
N MET A 19 -15.72 3.98 -6.06
CA MET A 19 -15.37 2.56 -6.30
C MET A 19 -15.13 1.76 -5.01
N GLY A 20 -15.03 2.44 -3.87
CA GLY A 20 -14.69 1.84 -2.59
C GLY A 20 -13.21 1.43 -2.50
N LEU A 21 -12.83 0.94 -1.33
CA LEU A 21 -11.46 0.56 -1.05
C LEU A 21 -11.05 -0.69 -1.84
N LYS A 22 -9.92 -0.58 -2.53
CA LYS A 22 -9.28 -1.65 -3.31
C LYS A 22 -7.81 -1.79 -2.91
N THR A 23 -7.31 -3.02 -2.99
CA THR A 23 -5.88 -3.29 -2.90
C THR A 23 -5.23 -2.97 -4.24
N VAL A 24 -4.17 -2.16 -4.21
CA VAL A 24 -3.45 -1.70 -5.40
C VAL A 24 -1.95 -1.98 -5.24
N LEU A 25 -1.36 -2.63 -6.24
CA LEU A 25 0.08 -2.72 -6.42
C LEU A 25 0.54 -1.47 -7.19
N SER A 26 1.43 -0.68 -6.60
CA SER A 26 2.03 0.47 -7.28
C SER A 26 3.49 0.19 -7.56
N ALA A 27 3.94 0.41 -8.80
CA ALA A 27 5.33 0.18 -9.21
C ALA A 27 5.84 1.33 -10.08
N ARG A 28 7.12 1.69 -9.97
CA ARG A 28 7.77 2.64 -10.88
C ARG A 28 8.48 1.89 -11.99
N TRP A 29 8.24 2.29 -13.23
CA TRP A 29 8.85 1.70 -14.41
C TRP A 29 8.85 2.68 -15.58
N LYS A 30 9.97 2.77 -16.31
CA LYS A 30 10.18 3.71 -17.42
C LYS A 30 9.82 5.14 -17.00
N ASP A 31 10.31 5.54 -15.83
CA ASP A 31 10.10 6.85 -15.21
C ASP A 31 8.66 7.23 -14.87
N LYS A 32 7.72 6.28 -14.91
CA LYS A 32 6.31 6.48 -14.59
C LYS A 32 5.89 5.59 -13.43
N ASN A 33 4.93 6.07 -12.64
CA ASN A 33 4.27 5.28 -11.62
C ASN A 33 3.05 4.60 -12.24
N HIS A 34 3.00 3.29 -12.16
CA HIS A 34 1.90 2.46 -12.61
C HIS A 34 1.13 1.93 -11.41
N HIS A 35 -0.19 1.88 -11.51
CA HIS A 35 -1.09 1.46 -10.44
C HIS A 35 -1.99 0.33 -10.93
N PHE A 36 -1.79 -0.85 -10.36
CA PHE A 36 -2.49 -2.06 -10.74
C PHE A 36 -3.49 -2.45 -9.64
N VAL A 37 -4.78 -2.44 -9.96
CA VAL A 37 -5.81 -2.96 -9.05
C VAL A 37 -5.65 -4.48 -8.95
N ILE A 38 -5.53 -4.98 -7.73
CA ILE A 38 -5.56 -6.42 -7.47
C ILE A 38 -7.01 -6.84 -7.30
N ASN A 39 -7.51 -7.57 -8.28
CA ASN A 39 -8.87 -8.10 -8.30
C ASN A 39 -8.94 -9.40 -7.51
N GLU A 40 -10.13 -9.70 -7.00
CA GLU A 40 -10.46 -10.96 -6.35
C GLU A 40 -11.66 -11.61 -7.03
N LYS A 41 -11.55 -12.90 -7.33
CA LYS A 41 -12.66 -13.72 -7.84
C LYS A 41 -12.49 -15.16 -7.35
N ASP A 42 -13.56 -15.74 -6.80
CA ASP A 42 -13.59 -17.11 -6.30
C ASP A 42 -12.46 -17.40 -5.27
N GLY A 43 -12.20 -16.44 -4.38
CA GLY A 43 -11.13 -16.52 -3.37
C GLY A 43 -9.70 -16.49 -3.94
N ARG A 44 -9.53 -16.08 -5.19
CA ARG A 44 -8.22 -15.93 -5.84
C ARG A 44 -7.97 -14.51 -6.29
N PHE A 45 -6.72 -14.08 -6.16
CA PHE A 45 -6.23 -12.74 -6.45
C PHE A 45 -5.49 -12.69 -7.79
N PHE A 46 -5.71 -11.63 -8.57
CA PHE A 46 -5.08 -11.44 -9.87
C PHE A 46 -5.02 -9.96 -10.27
N ILE A 47 -4.08 -9.62 -11.15
CA ILE A 47 -4.02 -8.30 -11.82
C ILE A 47 -4.45 -8.49 -13.27
N ASP A 48 -3.80 -9.42 -13.96
CA ASP A 48 -4.11 -9.81 -15.33
C ASP A 48 -4.52 -11.30 -15.37
N LYS A 49 -3.83 -12.15 -16.15
CA LYS A 49 -4.20 -13.56 -16.35
C LYS A 49 -3.95 -14.49 -15.14
N PRO A 50 -2.77 -14.50 -14.49
CA PRO A 50 -2.47 -15.50 -13.47
C PRO A 50 -3.19 -15.21 -12.15
N LYS A 51 -3.75 -16.27 -11.54
CA LYS A 51 -4.55 -16.21 -10.30
C LYS A 51 -3.83 -16.92 -9.16
N PHE A 52 -3.81 -16.30 -7.99
CA PHE A 52 -3.07 -16.75 -6.82
C PHE A 52 -3.99 -16.85 -5.60
N PRO A 53 -3.70 -17.75 -4.64
CA PRO A 53 -4.53 -17.88 -3.44
C PRO A 53 -4.27 -16.77 -2.41
N THR A 54 -3.17 -16.00 -2.55
CA THR A 54 -2.88 -14.85 -1.69
C THR A 54 -2.20 -13.73 -2.50
N ILE A 55 -2.37 -12.49 -2.06
CA ILE A 55 -1.66 -11.32 -2.61
C ILE A 55 -0.14 -11.49 -2.53
N LEU A 56 0.37 -12.05 -1.42
CA LEU A 56 1.81 -12.30 -1.26
C LEU A 56 2.34 -13.24 -2.34
N LYS A 57 1.61 -14.32 -2.65
CA LYS A 57 2.02 -15.25 -3.73
C LYS A 57 1.95 -14.60 -5.11
N LEU A 58 0.96 -13.74 -5.35
CA LEU A 58 0.88 -12.94 -6.57
C LEU A 58 2.12 -12.04 -6.73
N VAL A 59 2.47 -11.28 -5.70
CA VAL A 59 3.62 -10.37 -5.75
C VAL A 59 4.92 -11.17 -5.91
N ASN A 60 5.11 -12.22 -5.11
CA ASN A 60 6.30 -13.07 -5.18
C ASN A 60 6.46 -13.74 -6.55
N TYR A 61 5.37 -14.07 -7.24
CA TYR A 61 5.45 -14.59 -8.61
C TYR A 61 6.11 -13.57 -9.56
N TYR A 62 5.62 -12.32 -9.60
CA TYR A 62 6.18 -11.31 -10.50
C TYR A 62 7.61 -10.91 -10.12
N VAL A 63 7.94 -10.90 -8.83
CA VAL A 63 9.30 -10.64 -8.35
C VAL A 63 10.25 -11.79 -8.72
N THR A 64 9.88 -13.04 -8.46
CA THR A 64 10.78 -14.18 -8.71
C THR A 64 10.95 -14.47 -10.20
N GLU A 65 9.86 -14.39 -10.96
CA GLU A 65 9.87 -14.71 -12.40
C GLU A 65 10.42 -13.56 -13.25
N GLN A 66 10.56 -12.36 -12.67
CA GLN A 66 10.94 -11.13 -13.39
C GLN A 66 10.07 -10.90 -14.65
N LYS A 67 8.78 -11.21 -14.54
CA LYS A 67 7.79 -11.03 -15.60
C LYS A 67 7.08 -9.68 -15.46
N PRO A 68 6.68 -9.07 -16.59
CA PRO A 68 5.91 -7.85 -16.55
C PRO A 68 4.56 -8.07 -15.86
N VAL A 69 4.15 -7.11 -15.03
CA VAL A 69 2.85 -7.16 -14.34
C VAL A 69 1.69 -7.14 -15.34
N THR A 70 1.81 -6.35 -16.40
CA THR A 70 0.93 -6.38 -17.58
C THR A 70 1.77 -6.21 -18.85
N GLU A 71 1.29 -6.75 -19.97
CA GLU A 71 1.94 -6.59 -21.28
C GLU A 71 2.05 -5.11 -21.70
N SER A 72 1.07 -4.28 -21.33
CA SER A 72 1.01 -2.86 -21.73
C SER A 72 2.01 -1.95 -21.00
N THR A 73 2.30 -2.25 -19.73
CA THR A 73 3.19 -1.41 -18.91
C THR A 73 4.62 -1.93 -18.90
N GLU A 74 4.78 -3.24 -19.16
CA GLU A 74 6.05 -3.97 -19.08
C GLU A 74 6.75 -3.84 -17.73
N ALA A 75 6.01 -3.43 -16.68
CA ALA A 75 6.59 -3.11 -15.38
C ALA A 75 7.12 -4.36 -14.69
N ILE A 76 8.41 -4.37 -14.34
CA ILE A 76 9.05 -5.45 -13.57
C ILE A 76 9.16 -5.04 -12.10
N LEU A 77 8.87 -5.96 -11.19
CA LEU A 77 9.01 -5.74 -9.75
C LEU A 77 10.39 -6.18 -9.28
N MET A 78 11.11 -5.31 -8.57
CA MET A 78 12.47 -5.58 -8.09
C MET A 78 12.65 -5.24 -6.62
N THR A 79 12.40 -3.99 -6.24
CA THR A 79 12.71 -3.48 -4.91
C THR A 79 11.43 -3.17 -4.13
N PRO A 80 11.08 -3.93 -3.08
CA PRO A 80 9.95 -3.56 -2.24
C PRO A 80 10.27 -2.31 -1.43
N ILE A 81 9.33 -1.38 -1.37
CA ILE A 81 9.38 -0.25 -0.45
C ILE A 81 8.71 -0.67 0.87
N PRO A 82 9.49 -0.80 1.97
CA PRO A 82 8.94 -1.17 3.26
C PRO A 82 8.10 -0.02 3.84
N LYS A 83 7.34 -0.32 4.89
CA LYS A 83 6.72 0.72 5.71
C LYS A 83 7.81 1.61 6.32
N GLN A 84 7.57 2.91 6.30
CA GLN A 84 8.51 3.89 6.83
C GLN A 84 8.44 3.92 8.36
N GLU A 85 9.53 4.29 9.01
CA GLU A 85 9.61 4.30 10.49
C GLU A 85 8.62 5.28 11.15
N TRP A 86 8.22 6.33 10.42
CA TRP A 86 7.24 7.31 10.88
C TRP A 86 5.77 6.84 10.71
N GLU A 87 5.53 5.71 10.05
CA GLU A 87 4.18 5.16 9.89
C GLU A 87 3.72 4.43 11.16
N PHE A 88 3.06 5.16 12.06
CA PHE A 88 2.45 4.57 13.26
C PHE A 88 1.20 3.75 12.92
N LYS A 89 1.02 2.63 13.63
CA LYS A 89 -0.23 1.86 13.57
C LYS A 89 -1.32 2.60 14.33
N HIS A 90 -2.56 2.50 13.85
CA HIS A 90 -3.70 3.09 14.52
C HIS A 90 -3.82 2.63 15.98
N ASP A 91 -3.66 1.32 16.22
CA ASP A 91 -3.72 0.72 17.56
C ASP A 91 -2.60 1.15 18.52
N TRP A 92 -1.59 1.88 18.02
CA TRP A 92 -0.55 2.46 18.88
C TRP A 92 -0.96 3.82 19.45
N ILE A 93 -2.03 4.43 18.94
CA ILE A 93 -2.47 5.77 19.33
C ILE A 93 -3.80 5.66 20.07
N ILE A 94 -3.85 6.22 21.28
CA ILE A 94 -5.09 6.46 22.01
C ILE A 94 -5.43 7.93 21.88
N LEU A 95 -6.57 8.25 21.27
CA LEU A 95 -7.06 9.62 21.18
C LEU A 95 -7.61 10.09 22.53
N GLY A 96 -7.18 11.27 22.95
CA GLY A 96 -7.62 11.96 24.16
C GLY A 96 -8.59 13.10 23.85
N ARG A 97 -8.58 14.13 24.70
CA ARG A 97 -9.47 15.29 24.56
C ARG A 97 -9.14 16.12 23.34
N LYS A 98 -10.16 16.79 22.77
CA LYS A 98 -9.98 17.82 21.74
C LYS A 98 -9.22 19.01 22.34
N LEU A 99 -8.21 19.47 21.62
CA LEU A 99 -7.40 20.65 21.94
C LEU A 99 -7.84 21.87 21.13
N GLY A 100 -8.37 21.65 19.93
CA GLY A 100 -8.83 22.74 19.06
C GLY A 100 -9.27 22.25 17.69
N GLU A 101 -9.30 23.17 16.73
CA GLU A 101 -9.60 22.91 15.32
C GLU A 101 -8.58 23.63 14.44
N GLY A 102 -8.26 23.04 13.30
CA GLY A 102 -7.44 23.62 12.25
C GLY A 102 -8.10 23.45 10.88
N ALA A 103 -7.41 23.87 9.82
CA ALA A 103 -7.94 23.87 8.46
C ALA A 103 -8.36 22.49 7.92
N PHE A 104 -7.86 21.40 8.53
CA PHE A 104 -8.15 20.02 8.13
C PHE A 104 -8.98 19.23 9.16
N GLY A 105 -9.48 19.88 10.21
CA GLY A 105 -10.36 19.26 11.21
C GLY A 105 -9.92 19.47 12.66
N GLY A 106 -10.42 18.60 13.56
CA GLY A 106 -10.14 18.70 14.99
C GLY A 106 -8.73 18.24 15.36
N VAL A 107 -8.11 18.96 16.31
CA VAL A 107 -6.82 18.61 16.92
C VAL A 107 -7.10 17.97 18.27
N TYR A 108 -6.49 16.82 18.56
CA TYR A 108 -6.72 16.05 19.79
C TYR A 108 -5.38 15.75 20.47
N ALA A 109 -5.39 15.73 21.81
CA ALA A 109 -4.31 15.11 22.57
C ALA A 109 -4.27 13.61 22.25
N GLY A 110 -3.12 12.97 22.38
CA GLY A 110 -3.01 11.54 22.10
C GLY A 110 -1.86 10.92 22.86
N ILE A 111 -2.02 9.64 23.21
CA ILE A 111 -0.99 8.85 23.86
C ILE A 111 -0.47 7.82 22.85
N LEU A 112 0.82 7.90 22.54
CA LEU A 112 1.51 6.93 21.69
C LEU A 112 2.12 5.81 22.55
N THR A 113 1.80 4.56 22.23
CA THR A 113 2.40 3.38 22.85
C THR A 113 3.35 2.69 21.87
N LEU A 114 4.65 2.72 22.17
CA LEU A 114 5.68 1.98 21.43
C LEU A 114 6.30 0.90 22.32
N GLY A 115 5.95 -0.35 22.05
CA GLY A 115 6.36 -1.48 22.88
C GLY A 115 5.80 -1.34 24.30
N ARG A 116 6.66 -1.15 25.30
CA ARG A 116 6.27 -0.93 26.71
C ARG A 116 6.26 0.55 27.11
N ARG A 117 6.67 1.46 26.21
CA ARG A 117 6.78 2.90 26.50
C ARG A 117 5.54 3.64 26.05
N LYS A 118 5.13 4.64 26.84
CA LYS A 118 4.06 5.58 26.53
C LYS A 118 4.63 6.98 26.40
N TYR A 119 4.13 7.73 25.43
CA TYR A 119 4.43 9.13 25.18
C TYR A 119 3.11 9.88 25.18
N GLU A 120 3.03 10.98 25.93
CA GLU A 120 1.82 11.80 26.15
C GLU A 120 2.00 13.22 25.63
#